data_AF-A0A9E4D8N4-F1
#
_entry.id   AF-A0A9E4D8N4-F1
#
_cell.length_a   1.000
_cell.length_b   1.000
_cell.length_c   1.000
_cell.angle_alpha   90.00
_cell.angle_beta   90.00
_cell.angle_gamma   90.00
#
_symmetry.space_group_name_H-M   'P 1'
#
loop_
_entity.id
_entity.type
_entity.pdbx_description
1 polymer ?
#
loop_
_entity_poly.entity_id
_entity_poly.type
_entity_poly.pdbx_seq_one_letter_code
_entity_poly.pdbx_strand_id
1 'polypeptide(L)'
;MSVLRVAEYLNVDLATRHWHCVVCNHDLGSAERNYKESCLVAARDPREVHNPGIEARDGFVGLAPNPAWCRIVEFYCPGCATLMEAEYLPPGHPITHDIALDLDSLERRFGGAAQEEA
;
A
#
# COMPACT_ATOMS: atom_id res chain seq x y z
N MET A 1 -2.45 -23.93 -3.04
CA MET A 1 -2.89 -22.70 -2.34
C MET A 1 -3.44 -21.71 -3.36
N SER A 2 -4.64 -21.13 -3.15
CA SER A 2 -5.19 -20.07 -4.02
C SER A 2 -4.72 -18.67 -3.64
N VAL A 3 -4.17 -18.50 -2.43
CA VAL A 3 -3.70 -17.21 -1.92
C VAL A 3 -2.20 -17.05 -2.20
N LEU A 4 -1.83 -15.95 -2.85
CA LEU A 4 -0.45 -15.56 -3.11
C LEU A 4 -0.10 -14.29 -2.32
N ARG A 5 1.08 -14.27 -1.70
CA ARG A 5 1.61 -13.07 -1.05
C ARG A 5 2.33 -12.20 -2.08
N VAL A 6 1.82 -10.99 -2.28
CA VAL A 6 2.29 -10.06 -3.31
C VAL A 6 3.27 -9.04 -2.73
N ALA A 7 3.00 -8.58 -1.50
CA ALA A 7 3.89 -7.75 -0.71
C ALA A 7 3.86 -8.21 0.76
N GLU A 8 4.64 -7.54 1.63
CA GLU A 8 4.71 -7.92 3.04
C GLU A 8 3.33 -7.96 3.70
N TYR A 9 2.46 -6.97 3.47
CA TYR A 9 1.14 -6.91 4.10
C TYR A 9 -0.04 -7.19 3.17
N LEU A 10 0.21 -7.54 1.90
CA LEU A 10 -0.82 -7.70 0.87
C LEU A 10 -0.78 -9.09 0.23
N ASN A 11 -1.89 -9.81 0.36
CA ASN A 11 -2.17 -11.05 -0.33
C ASN A 11 -3.20 -10.83 -1.44
N VAL A 12 -3.16 -11.66 -2.48
CA VAL A 12 -4.28 -11.86 -3.43
C VAL A 12 -4.81 -13.27 -3.29
N ASP A 13 -6.13 -13.42 -3.12
CA ASP A 13 -6.80 -14.71 -3.27
C ASP A 13 -7.25 -14.87 -4.73
N LEU A 14 -6.66 -15.81 -5.44
CA LEU A 14 -6.96 -16.06 -6.86
C LEU A 14 -8.34 -16.67 -7.07
N ALA A 15 -8.93 -17.33 -6.06
CA ALA A 15 -10.25 -17.92 -6.18
C ALA A 15 -11.36 -16.87 -6.16
N THR A 16 -11.22 -15.87 -5.28
CA THR A 16 -12.17 -14.74 -5.17
C THR A 16 -11.76 -13.53 -6.00
N ARG A 17 -10.49 -13.49 -6.44
CA ARG A 17 -9.84 -12.33 -7.09
C ARG A 17 -9.86 -11.09 -6.21
N HIS A 18 -9.67 -11.25 -4.91
CA HIS A 18 -9.67 -10.15 -3.94
C HIS A 18 -8.30 -9.95 -3.29
N TRP A 19 -8.02 -8.70 -2.93
CA TRP A 19 -6.93 -8.32 -2.06
C TRP A 19 -7.28 -8.63 -0.60
N HIS A 20 -6.31 -9.13 0.17
CA HIS A 20 -6.46 -9.36 1.60
C HIS A 20 -5.27 -8.83 2.38
N CYS A 21 -5.52 -8.23 3.54
CA CYS A 21 -4.48 -7.88 4.49
C CYS A 21 -3.85 -9.16 5.06
N VAL A 22 -2.53 -9.30 5.00
CA VAL A 22 -1.80 -10.46 5.56
C VAL A 22 -2.00 -10.58 7.08
N VAL A 23 -2.10 -9.45 7.78
CA VAL A 23 -2.10 -9.41 9.25
C VAL A 23 -3.45 -9.83 9.84
N CYS A 24 -4.55 -9.31 9.30
CA CYS A 24 -5.88 -9.51 9.88
C CYS A 24 -6.88 -10.16 8.91
N ASN A 25 -6.45 -10.52 7.70
CA ASN A 25 -7.28 -11.09 6.64
C ASN A 25 -8.46 -10.21 6.18
N HIS A 26 -8.45 -8.91 6.51
CA HIS A 26 -9.47 -7.97 6.03
C HIS A 26 -9.48 -7.95 4.50
N ASP A 27 -10.66 -8.09 3.92
CA ASP A 27 -10.90 -8.00 2.48
C ASP A 27 -10.76 -6.53 2.04
N LEU A 28 -9.82 -6.27 1.13
CA LEU A 28 -9.51 -4.95 0.58
C LEU A 28 -10.14 -4.75 -0.82
N GLY A 29 -11.03 -5.64 -1.24
CA GLY A 29 -11.79 -5.55 -2.48
C GLY A 29 -11.10 -6.20 -3.67
N SER A 30 -11.65 -5.96 -4.86
CA SER A 30 -11.21 -6.61 -6.11
C SER A 30 -9.73 -6.34 -6.44
N ALA A 31 -9.04 -7.41 -6.84
CA ALA A 31 -7.65 -7.38 -7.30
C ALA A 31 -7.47 -6.77 -8.71
N GLU A 32 -8.56 -6.45 -9.40
CA GLU A 32 -8.55 -5.66 -10.64
C GLU A 32 -8.44 -4.16 -10.38
N ARG A 33 -8.64 -3.74 -9.12
CA ARG A 33 -8.58 -2.36 -8.67
C ARG A 33 -7.36 -2.15 -7.78
N ASN A 34 -6.99 -0.90 -7.63
CA ASN A 34 -5.92 -0.51 -6.72
C ASN A 34 -6.36 -0.77 -5.27
N TYR A 35 -5.63 -1.63 -4.55
CA TYR A 35 -5.93 -1.96 -3.14
C TYR A 35 -6.01 -0.71 -2.25
N LYS A 36 -5.31 0.36 -2.61
CA LYS A 36 -5.30 1.64 -1.89
C LYS A 36 -6.67 2.33 -1.84
N GLU A 37 -7.57 2.02 -2.78
CA GLU A 37 -8.94 2.56 -2.78
C GLU A 37 -9.76 2.09 -1.58
N SER A 38 -9.39 0.96 -0.97
CA SER A 38 -10.03 0.39 0.21
C SER A 38 -9.26 0.66 1.52
N CYS A 39 -8.15 1.39 1.46
CA CYS A 39 -7.36 1.71 2.64
C CYS A 39 -7.89 2.97 3.34
N LEU A 40 -7.62 3.07 4.65
CA LEU A 40 -7.67 4.36 5.34
C LEU A 40 -6.43 5.16 4.93
N VAL A 41 -6.62 6.43 4.57
CA VAL A 41 -5.53 7.26 4.01
C VAL A 41 -5.22 8.43 4.95
N ALA A 42 -3.94 8.64 5.25
CA ALA A 42 -3.46 9.82 5.96
C ALA A 42 -2.41 10.57 5.12
N ALA A 43 -2.65 11.85 4.84
CA ALA A 43 -1.69 12.73 4.18
C ALA A 43 -0.92 13.53 5.24
N ARG A 44 0.22 13.00 5.69
CA ARG A 44 1.00 13.56 6.79
C ARG A 44 1.92 14.69 6.33
N ASP A 45 2.15 15.62 7.25
CA ASP A 45 3.22 16.58 7.09
C ASP A 45 4.57 15.84 7.22
N PRO A 46 5.50 15.97 6.25
CA PRO A 46 6.77 15.27 6.31
C PRO A 46 7.58 15.55 7.59
N ARG A 47 7.35 16.69 8.25
CA ARG A 47 8.01 17.07 9.50
C ARG A 47 7.54 16.26 10.71
N GLU A 48 6.43 15.52 10.61
CA GLU A 48 5.99 14.59 11.65
C GLU A 48 6.76 13.26 11.61
N VAL A 49 7.44 12.96 10.50
CA VAL A 49 8.18 11.72 10.27
C VAL A 49 9.68 11.99 10.28
N HIS A 50 10.10 13.02 9.53
CA HIS A 50 11.50 13.43 9.43
C HIS A 50 11.78 14.56 10.40
N ASN A 51 12.74 14.34 11.30
CA ASN A 51 13.22 15.41 12.16
C ASN A 51 13.92 16.48 11.29
N PRO A 52 13.47 17.75 11.30
CA PRO A 52 14.09 18.80 10.52
C PRO A 52 15.54 19.11 10.96
N GLY A 53 15.94 18.72 12.17
CA GLY A 53 17.28 18.94 12.69
C GLY A 53 17.50 20.38 13.12
N ILE A 54 18.46 21.06 12.47
CA ILE A 54 18.77 22.47 12.74
C ILE A 54 17.59 23.33 12.27
N GLU A 55 17.11 24.24 13.13
CA GLU A 55 16.07 25.18 12.72
C GLU A 55 16.57 26.00 11.53
N ALA A 56 15.82 25.96 10.42
CA ALA A 56 16.12 26.69 9.21
C ALA A 56 16.01 28.20 9.48
N ARG A 57 17.08 28.80 10.01
CA ARG A 57 17.32 30.23 9.83
C ARG A 57 17.57 30.43 8.34
N ASP A 58 16.70 31.22 7.72
CA ASP A 58 16.83 31.67 6.32
C ASP A 58 16.49 30.63 5.25
N GLY A 59 15.48 29.81 5.52
CA GLY A 59 14.54 29.40 4.46
C GLY A 59 14.84 28.12 3.68
N PHE A 60 15.98 27.44 3.85
CA PHE A 60 16.21 26.17 3.12
C PHE A 60 17.27 25.21 3.70
N VAL A 61 17.27 24.95 5.02
CA VAL A 61 18.21 23.96 5.59
C VAL A 61 17.57 23.08 6.67
N GLY A 62 16.39 22.52 6.39
CA GLY A 62 15.85 21.41 7.19
C GLY A 62 16.12 20.07 6.50
N LEU A 63 16.40 19.01 7.26
CA LEU A 63 16.52 17.64 6.72
C LEU A 63 15.15 16.99 6.45
N ALA A 64 14.06 17.66 6.83
CA ALA A 64 12.70 17.25 6.52
C ALA A 64 12.26 17.82 5.16
N PRO A 65 11.55 17.04 4.33
CA PRO A 65 10.97 17.55 3.09
C PRO A 65 10.02 18.73 3.32
N ASN A 66 9.99 19.67 2.37
CA ASN A 66 9.09 20.82 2.45
C ASN A 66 7.62 20.38 2.26
N PRO A 67 6.71 20.65 3.22
CA PRO A 67 5.30 20.23 3.14
C PRO A 67 4.50 20.90 2.02
N ALA A 68 4.98 22.02 1.47
CA ALA A 68 4.39 22.62 0.29
C ALA A 68 4.75 21.86 -1.00
N TRP A 69 5.81 21.03 -0.97
CA TRP A 69 6.34 20.33 -2.13
C TRP A 69 5.96 18.85 -2.11
N CYS A 70 5.87 18.23 -0.94
CA CYS A 70 5.40 16.85 -0.82
C CYS A 70 4.60 16.59 0.46
N ARG A 71 3.79 15.54 0.40
CA ARG A 71 3.12 14.89 1.53
C ARG A 71 3.57 13.45 1.61
N ILE A 72 3.59 12.89 2.82
CA ILE A 72 3.73 11.45 3.02
C ILE A 72 2.31 10.90 3.10
N VAL A 73 1.87 10.20 2.06
CA VAL A 73 0.54 9.60 1.97
C VAL A 73 0.65 8.16 2.43
N GLU A 74 0.12 7.87 3.61
CA GLU A 74 0.15 6.57 4.25
C GLU A 74 -1.19 5.85 4.06
N PHE A 75 -1.12 4.58 3.68
CA PHE A 75 -2.27 3.72 3.43
C PHE A 75 -2.34 2.62 4.49
N TYR A 76 -3.43 2.58 5.23
CA TYR A 76 -3.62 1.69 6.36
C TYR A 76 -4.74 0.68 6.10
N CYS A 77 -4.56 -0.55 6.56
CA CYS A 77 -5.63 -1.54 6.58
C CYS A 77 -6.80 -1.05 7.47
N PRO A 78 -8.06 -1.03 6.99
CA PRO A 78 -9.20 -0.63 7.82
C PRO A 78 -9.49 -1.55 9.00
N GLY A 79 -9.10 -2.83 8.92
CA GLY A 79 -9.36 -3.82 9.96
C GLY A 79 -8.38 -3.73 11.15
N CYS A 80 -7.09 -3.55 10.90
CA CYS A 80 -6.06 -3.61 11.95
C CYS A 80 -5.10 -2.41 11.98
N ALA A 81 -5.29 -1.41 11.12
CA ALA A 81 -4.43 -0.24 10.99
C ALA A 81 -2.94 -0.53 10.68
N THR A 82 -2.61 -1.72 10.18
CA THR A 82 -1.27 -1.99 9.62
C THR A 82 -1.00 -1.01 8.48
N LEU A 83 0.17 -0.36 8.49
CA LEU A 83 0.66 0.48 7.39
C LEU A 83 0.99 -0.43 6.20
N MET A 84 0.16 -0.40 5.18
CA MET A 84 0.25 -1.22 3.98
C MET A 84 1.28 -0.65 3.01
N GLU A 85 1.27 0.67 2.83
CA GLU A 85 2.13 1.40 1.89
C GLU A 85 2.29 2.88 2.31
N ALA A 86 3.38 3.52 1.89
CA ALA A 86 3.59 4.95 2.05
C ALA A 86 4.20 5.57 0.78
N GLU A 87 3.55 6.62 0.25
CA GLU A 87 4.01 7.34 -0.94
C GLU A 87 4.42 8.78 -0.60
N TYR A 88 5.45 9.30 -1.27
CA TYR A 88 5.81 10.72 -1.21
C TYR A 88 5.28 11.41 -2.45
N LEU A 89 4.19 12.17 -2.31
CA LEU A 89 3.48 12.77 -3.43
C LEU A 89 3.42 14.29 -3.30
N PRO A 90 3.61 15.05 -4.41
CA PRO A 90 3.24 16.46 -4.44
C PRO A 90 1.75 16.67 -4.12
N PRO A 91 1.37 17.77 -3.44
CA PRO A 91 -0.04 18.09 -3.22
C PRO A 91 -0.84 18.13 -4.53
N GLY A 92 -1.92 17.35 -4.60
CA GLY A 92 -2.79 17.24 -5.78
C GLY A 92 -2.34 16.21 -6.83
N HIS A 93 -1.18 15.58 -6.66
CA HIS A 93 -0.78 14.45 -7.49
C HIS A 93 -1.75 13.27 -7.28
N PRO A 94 -2.15 12.53 -8.34
CA PRO A 94 -2.98 11.35 -8.19
C PRO A 94 -2.27 10.23 -7.40
N ILE A 95 -3.02 9.43 -6.65
CA ILE A 95 -2.47 8.25 -5.98
C ILE A 95 -2.00 7.24 -7.04
N THR A 96 -0.82 6.66 -6.82
CA THR A 96 -0.22 5.75 -7.80
C THR A 96 -0.93 4.40 -7.80
N HIS A 97 -1.30 3.90 -8.98
CA HIS A 97 -1.67 2.50 -9.18
C HIS A 97 -0.39 1.70 -9.47
N ASP A 98 0.19 1.16 -8.41
CA ASP A 98 1.51 0.53 -8.37
C ASP A 98 1.50 -0.96 -8.74
N ILE A 99 0.41 -1.67 -8.44
CA ILE A 99 0.28 -3.11 -8.66
C ILE A 99 -0.92 -3.40 -9.56
N ALA A 100 -0.67 -3.88 -10.78
CA ALA A 100 -1.67 -4.41 -11.69
C ALA A 100 -1.29 -5.84 -12.10
N LEU A 101 -2.05 -6.84 -11.64
CA LEU A 101 -1.75 -8.25 -11.87
C LEU A 101 -2.52 -8.81 -13.08
N ASP A 102 -1.86 -9.69 -13.83
CA ASP A 102 -2.54 -10.58 -14.78
C ASP A 102 -3.14 -11.78 -14.01
N LEU A 103 -4.35 -11.59 -13.49
CA LEU A 103 -5.03 -12.57 -12.63
C LEU A 103 -5.31 -13.89 -13.36
N ASP A 104 -5.67 -13.84 -14.65
CA ASP A 104 -5.93 -15.05 -15.44
C ASP A 104 -4.65 -15.88 -15.62
N SER A 105 -3.50 -15.23 -15.82
CA SER A 105 -2.20 -15.90 -15.89
C SER A 105 -1.77 -16.51 -14.56
N LEU A 106 -1.99 -15.78 -13.46
CA LEU A 106 -1.71 -16.28 -12.11
C LEU A 106 -2.62 -17.47 -11.76
N GLU A 107 -3.90 -17.39 -12.07
CA GLU A 107 -4.86 -18.48 -11.84
C GLU A 107 -4.49 -19.73 -12.66
N ARG A 108 -4.14 -19.58 -13.95
CA ARG A 108 -3.65 -20.71 -14.76
C ARG A 108 -2.39 -21.37 -14.18
N ARG A 109 -1.49 -20.58 -13.58
CA ARG A 109 -0.20 -21.08 -13.08
C ARG A 109 -0.29 -21.65 -11.66
N PHE A 110 -1.14 -21.08 -10.81
CA PHE A 110 -1.14 -21.36 -9.37
C PHE A 110 -2.50 -21.85 -8.83
N GLY A 111 -3.60 -21.64 -9.55
CA GLY A 111 -4.95 -22.03 -9.12
C GLY A 111 -5.15 -23.55 -8.97
N GLY A 112 -4.35 -24.37 -9.64
CA GLY A 112 -4.40 -25.84 -9.56
C GLY A 112 -3.55 -26.48 -8.45
N ALA A 113 -2.64 -25.74 -7.80
CA ALA A 113 -1.69 -26.29 -6.81
C ALA A 113 -2.33 -26.52 -5.41
N ALA A 114 -3.62 -26.84 -5.35
CA ALA A 114 -4.39 -27.02 -4.11
C ALA A 114 -4.63 -28.51 -3.73
N GLN A 115 -3.94 -29.47 -4.36
CA GLN A 115 -4.24 -30.91 -4.20
C GLN A 115 -3.06 -31.81 -3.80
N GLU A 116 -1.88 -31.29 -3.50
CA GLU A 116 -0.73 -32.10 -3.07
C GLU A 116 -0.16 -31.58 -1.75
N GLU A 117 -0.88 -31.80 -0.65
CA GLU A 117 -0.33 -31.90 0.70
C GLU A 117 -1.43 -32.54 1.56
N ALA A 118 -1.48 -33.88 1.46
CA ALA A 118 -2.23 -34.80 2.32
C ALA A 118 -1.24 -35.59 3.18
#